data_AF-A0A0C9YL76-F1
#
_entry.id   AF-A0A0C9YL76-F1
#
_cell.length_a   1.000
_cell.length_b   1.000
_cell.length_c   1.000
_cell.angle_alpha   90.00
_cell.angle_beta   90.00
_cell.angle_gamma   90.00
#
_symmetry.space_group_name_H-M   'P 1'
#
loop_
_entity.id
_entity.type
_entity.pdbx_description
1 polymer ?
#
loop_
_entity_poly.entity_id
_entity_poly.type
_entity_poly.pdbx_seq_one_letter_code
_entity_poly.pdbx_strand_id
1 'polypeptide(L)'
;QTRFESMEAVETAENESMWAPFRTEGEWELARFLMKNVGQTKMDEFLKLDIVRDRTHTIDVWDSGVSFENARSFLKYVDKLRTGPAWTCEMVDMCGDIIGEDGILKHELLELWRRDPVECVQDLMGNPAFWNAMSYIPERAYMDANGENRIYDEM
;
A
#
# COMPACT_ATOMS: atom_id res chain seq x y z
N GLN A 1 -7.62 10.63 19.26
CA GLN A 1 -7.57 11.10 17.87
C GLN A 1 -6.84 10.03 17.07
N THR A 2 -7.46 9.45 16.05
CA THR A 2 -6.83 8.42 15.22
C THR A 2 -5.90 9.07 14.19
N ARG A 3 -5.00 8.27 13.61
CA ARG A 3 -4.13 8.72 12.51
C ARG A 3 -4.97 9.30 11.36
N PHE A 4 -6.08 8.67 11.02
CA PHE A 4 -6.98 9.09 9.94
C PHE A 4 -7.67 10.43 10.22
N GLU A 5 -8.11 10.68 11.46
CA GLU A 5 -8.69 11.98 11.86
C GLU A 5 -7.66 13.12 11.74
N SER A 6 -6.40 12.86 12.10
CA SER A 6 -5.32 13.84 11.91
C SER A 6 -5.03 14.07 10.43
N MET A 7 -5.14 13.04 9.58
CA MET A 7 -4.93 13.14 8.14
C MET A 7 -6.04 13.96 7.46
N GLU A 8 -7.30 13.66 7.76
CA GLU A 8 -8.47 14.39 7.26
C GLU A 8 -8.40 15.88 7.64
N ALA A 9 -7.93 16.20 8.85
CA ALA A 9 -7.72 17.57 9.28
C ALA A 9 -6.67 18.31 8.44
N VAL A 10 -5.59 17.64 8.05
CA VAL A 10 -4.55 18.21 7.16
C VAL A 10 -5.09 18.40 5.74
N GLU A 11 -5.77 17.39 5.18
CA GLU A 11 -6.36 17.47 3.83
C GLU A 11 -7.37 18.60 3.72
N THR A 12 -8.20 18.77 4.76
CA THR A 12 -9.20 19.84 4.83
C THR A 12 -8.53 21.21 4.95
N ALA A 13 -7.43 21.31 5.71
CA ALA A 13 -6.68 22.56 5.87
C ALA A 13 -5.94 22.97 4.59
N GLU A 14 -5.43 21.99 3.84
CA GLU A 14 -4.69 22.21 2.59
C GLU A 14 -5.60 22.25 1.34
N ASN A 15 -6.90 21.99 1.50
CA ASN A 15 -7.88 21.86 0.43
C ASN A 15 -7.38 20.90 -0.67
N GLU A 16 -6.80 19.78 -0.24
CA GLU A 16 -6.26 18.77 -1.15
C GLU A 16 -7.40 18.09 -1.93
N SER A 17 -7.10 17.76 -3.19
CA SER A 17 -8.00 16.97 -4.03
C SER A 17 -8.12 15.55 -3.48
N MET A 18 -9.28 14.92 -3.61
CA MET A 18 -9.44 13.49 -3.30
C MET A 18 -8.52 12.57 -4.12
N TRP A 19 -7.98 13.10 -5.23
CA TRP A 19 -7.03 12.42 -6.10
C TRP A 19 -5.58 12.71 -5.77
N ALA A 20 -5.30 13.55 -4.75
CA ALA A 20 -3.94 13.87 -4.33
C ALA A 20 -3.13 12.58 -4.06
N PRO A 21 -1.84 12.54 -4.45
CA PRO A 21 -1.02 13.61 -5.00
C PRO A 21 -1.22 13.84 -6.52
N PHE A 22 -2.16 13.15 -7.15
CA PHE A 22 -2.48 13.32 -8.57
C PHE A 22 -3.43 14.49 -8.77
N ARG A 23 -3.35 15.12 -9.94
CA ARG A 23 -4.12 16.31 -10.29
C ARG A 23 -5.58 15.99 -10.57
N THR A 24 -5.83 14.86 -11.23
CA THR A 24 -7.15 14.46 -11.71
C THR A 24 -7.40 12.98 -11.48
N GLU A 25 -8.67 12.60 -11.51
CA GLU A 25 -9.10 11.18 -11.51
C GLU A 25 -8.42 10.39 -12.63
N GLY A 26 -8.40 10.93 -13.86
CA GLY A 26 -7.78 10.26 -15.00
C GLY A 26 -6.28 10.03 -14.83
N GLU A 27 -5.58 10.97 -14.19
CA GLU A 27 -4.16 10.77 -13.85
C GLU A 27 -3.98 9.68 -12.79
N TRP A 28 -4.84 9.63 -11.78
CA TRP A 28 -4.83 8.57 -10.76
C TRP A 28 -5.16 7.19 -11.36
N GLU A 29 -6.12 7.11 -12.27
CA GLU A 29 -6.47 5.86 -12.97
C GLU A 29 -5.30 5.34 -13.80
N LEU A 30 -4.63 6.22 -14.54
CA LEU A 30 -3.42 5.88 -15.28
C LEU A 30 -2.31 5.41 -14.35
N ALA A 31 -2.06 6.12 -13.25
CA ALA A 31 -1.09 5.74 -12.23
C ALA A 31 -1.37 4.33 -11.68
N ARG A 32 -2.62 4.05 -11.33
CA ARG A 32 -3.07 2.74 -10.86
C ARG A 32 -2.88 1.64 -11.91
N PHE A 33 -3.16 1.93 -13.18
CA PHE A 33 -2.94 0.98 -14.27
C PHE A 33 -1.45 0.66 -14.47
N LEU A 34 -0.60 1.69 -14.52
CA LEU A 34 0.85 1.53 -14.69
C LEU A 34 1.45 0.70 -13.55
N MET A 35 1.12 1.02 -12.30
CA MET A 35 1.64 0.32 -11.12
C MET A 35 1.28 -1.17 -11.11
N LYS A 36 0.09 -1.53 -11.60
CA LYS A 36 -0.39 -2.92 -11.60
C LYS A 36 0.12 -3.75 -12.76
N ASN A 37 0.36 -3.14 -13.93
CA ASN A 37 0.48 -3.90 -15.18
C ASN A 37 1.82 -3.69 -15.91
N VAL A 38 2.60 -2.66 -15.56
CA VAL A 38 3.74 -2.24 -16.37
C VAL A 38 5.03 -2.24 -15.55
N GLY A 39 6.03 -3.01 -16.00
CA GLY A 39 7.37 -3.00 -15.41
C GLY A 39 8.09 -1.66 -15.64
N GLN A 40 9.04 -1.33 -14.77
CA GLN A 40 9.68 0.00 -14.74
C GLN A 40 10.24 0.46 -16.10
N THR A 41 10.90 -0.44 -16.86
CA THR A 41 11.48 -0.10 -18.17
C THR A 41 10.41 0.33 -19.19
N LYS A 42 9.34 -0.47 -19.32
CA LYS A 42 8.25 -0.18 -20.26
C LYS A 42 7.45 1.05 -19.84
N MET A 43 7.30 1.27 -18.54
CA MET A 43 6.68 2.47 -18.02
C MET A 43 7.51 3.71 -18.38
N ASP A 44 8.83 3.62 -18.30
CA ASP A 44 9.72 4.71 -18.68
C ASP A 44 9.64 5.04 -20.18
N GLU A 45 9.54 4.02 -21.04
CA GLU A 45 9.32 4.19 -22.48
C GLU A 45 7.95 4.82 -22.77
N PHE A 46 6.90 4.33 -22.11
CA PHE A 46 5.53 4.86 -22.26
C PHE A 46 5.43 6.34 -21.88
N LEU A 47 5.99 6.72 -20.72
CA LEU A 47 5.93 8.10 -20.23
C LEU A 47 6.75 9.09 -21.08
N LYS A 48 7.67 8.58 -21.91
CA LYS A 48 8.43 9.39 -22.86
C LYS A 48 7.72 9.60 -24.20
N LEU A 49 6.63 8.90 -24.47
CA LEU A 49 5.88 9.09 -25.71
C LEU A 49 5.36 10.51 -25.80
N ASP A 50 5.53 11.14 -26.96
CA ASP A 50 5.15 12.53 -27.17
C ASP A 50 3.67 12.74 -26.84
N ILE A 51 2.77 11.86 -27.25
CA ILE A 51 1.33 11.94 -26.91
C ILE A 51 1.02 11.97 -25.40
N VAL A 52 1.89 11.41 -24.56
CA VAL A 52 1.75 11.40 -23.09
C VAL A 52 2.35 12.67 -22.48
N ARG A 53 3.39 13.24 -23.10
CA ARG A 53 4.06 14.47 -22.65
C ARG A 53 3.44 15.75 -23.22
N ASP A 54 2.79 15.67 -24.37
CA ASP A 54 2.43 16.84 -25.15
C ASP A 54 1.31 17.62 -24.47
N ARG A 55 1.66 18.81 -23.99
CA ARG A 55 0.76 19.76 -23.33
C ARG A 55 0.13 20.74 -24.30
N THR A 56 0.41 20.65 -25.61
CA THR A 56 -0.07 21.62 -26.58
C THR A 56 0.00 21.03 -27.99
N HIS A 57 -1.14 20.75 -28.63
CA HIS A 57 -1.39 21.08 -30.06
C HIS A 57 -2.77 20.62 -30.59
N THR A 58 -3.83 20.73 -29.79
CA THR A 58 -5.16 20.97 -30.35
C THR A 58 -5.83 22.13 -29.62
N ILE A 59 -6.40 23.01 -30.42
CA ILE A 59 -7.10 24.24 -30.06
C ILE A 59 -8.39 23.82 -29.38
N ASP A 60 -8.30 23.41 -28.12
CA ASP A 60 -9.35 23.36 -27.09
C ASP A 60 -8.67 22.80 -25.84
N VAL A 61 -8.42 23.70 -24.89
CA VAL A 61 -7.57 23.52 -23.73
C VAL A 61 -8.16 22.49 -22.77
N TRP A 62 -7.49 21.33 -22.63
CA TRP A 62 -7.50 20.60 -21.37
C TRP A 62 -6.08 20.21 -21.00
N ASP A 63 -5.77 20.42 -19.73
CA ASP A 63 -4.53 20.21 -19.00
C ASP A 63 -4.17 18.71 -18.90
N SER A 64 -3.88 18.06 -20.04
CA SER A 64 -3.77 16.60 -20.19
C SER A 64 -2.36 16.03 -20.06
N GLY A 65 -1.41 16.79 -19.51
CA GLY A 65 -0.07 16.28 -19.23
C GLY A 65 -0.01 15.55 -17.88
N VAL A 66 0.54 14.33 -17.87
CA VAL A 66 0.89 13.63 -16.62
C VAL A 66 1.94 14.43 -15.82
N SER A 67 1.86 14.35 -14.49
CA SER A 67 2.71 15.09 -13.54
C SER A 67 4.08 14.42 -13.31
N PHE A 68 4.31 13.25 -13.92
CA PHE A 68 5.54 12.45 -13.83
C PHE A 68 6.07 12.14 -15.24
N GLU A 69 7.35 12.41 -15.46
CA GLU A 69 7.99 12.32 -16.79
C GLU A 69 8.66 10.97 -17.06
N ASN A 70 8.91 10.21 -15.99
CA ASN A 70 9.65 8.95 -16.03
C ASN A 70 9.25 8.04 -14.87
N ALA A 71 9.61 6.76 -14.98
CA ALA A 71 9.28 5.74 -13.96
C ALA A 71 9.72 6.15 -12.55
N ARG A 72 10.87 6.80 -12.42
CA ARG A 72 11.40 7.27 -11.12
C ARG A 72 10.53 8.38 -10.51
N SER A 73 10.16 9.39 -11.31
CA SER A 73 9.30 10.49 -10.86
C SER A 73 7.90 9.98 -10.53
N PHE A 74 7.39 9.01 -11.30
CA PHE A 74 6.14 8.32 -11.03
C PHE A 74 6.16 7.63 -9.67
N LEU A 75 7.19 6.80 -9.40
CA LEU A 75 7.31 6.11 -8.12
C LEU A 75 7.44 7.10 -6.95
N LYS A 76 8.10 8.24 -7.12
CA LYS A 76 8.09 9.31 -6.11
C LYS A 76 6.71 9.89 -5.83
N TYR A 77 5.81 9.94 -6.82
CA TYR A 77 4.42 10.33 -6.59
C TYR A 77 3.67 9.23 -5.85
N VAL A 78 3.89 7.96 -6.22
CA VAL A 78 3.32 6.81 -5.50
C VAL A 78 3.78 6.80 -4.04
N ASP A 79 5.04 7.12 -3.75
CA ASP A 79 5.59 7.17 -2.38
C ASP A 79 4.97 8.27 -1.51
N LYS A 80 4.37 9.30 -2.12
CA LYS A 80 3.61 10.33 -1.39
C LYS A 80 2.23 9.83 -0.96
N LEU A 81 1.73 8.75 -1.55
CA LEU A 81 0.47 8.16 -1.12
C LEU A 81 0.59 7.74 0.34
N ARG A 82 -0.49 7.93 1.08
CA ARG A 82 -0.57 7.49 2.47
C ARG A 82 -0.38 5.98 2.51
N THR A 83 0.67 5.54 3.20
CA THR A 83 0.94 4.14 3.45
C THR A 83 0.62 3.80 4.89
N GLY A 84 0.32 2.53 5.15
CA GLY A 84 0.20 2.00 6.51
C GLY A 84 1.54 2.05 7.26
N PRO A 85 1.67 1.31 8.37
CA PRO A 85 2.91 1.21 9.12
C PRO A 85 4.11 0.85 8.24
N ALA A 86 5.27 1.41 8.58
CA ALA A 86 6.47 1.25 7.79
C ALA A 86 6.95 -0.21 7.80
N TRP A 87 7.50 -0.65 6.66
CA TRP A 87 8.24 -1.90 6.59
C TRP A 87 9.62 -1.72 7.23
N THR A 88 10.03 -2.70 8.03
CA THR A 88 11.41 -2.84 8.49
C THR A 88 12.03 -4.08 7.85
N CYS A 89 13.28 -3.95 7.43
CA CYS A 89 14.09 -5.06 6.95
C CYS A 89 15.23 -5.29 7.94
N GLU A 90 15.30 -6.49 8.50
CA GLU A 90 16.31 -6.90 9.48
C GLU A 90 17.02 -8.15 8.95
N MET A 91 18.35 -8.16 9.00
CA MET A 91 19.12 -9.37 8.70
C MET A 91 19.11 -10.29 9.92
N VAL A 92 18.61 -11.50 9.76
CA VAL A 92 18.54 -12.51 10.83
C VAL A 92 19.47 -13.66 10.48
N ASP A 93 20.40 -13.96 11.38
CA ASP A 93 21.24 -15.15 11.30
C ASP A 93 20.47 -16.35 11.85
N MET A 94 20.18 -17.32 10.99
CA MET A 94 19.42 -18.53 11.31
C MET A 94 20.32 -19.76 11.26
N CYS A 95 20.33 -20.50 12.36
CA CYS A 95 20.94 -21.81 12.42
C CYS A 95 19.99 -22.83 11.78
N GLY A 96 20.45 -23.46 10.70
CA GLY A 96 19.72 -24.54 10.02
C GLY A 96 19.87 -25.89 10.73
N ASP A 97 19.29 -26.92 10.14
CA ASP A 97 19.31 -28.31 10.61
C ASP A 97 20.36 -29.18 9.88
N ILE A 98 21.01 -28.64 8.85
CA ILE A 98 22.02 -29.33 8.06
C ILE A 98 23.41 -29.14 8.67
N ILE A 99 24.09 -30.24 8.95
CA ILE A 99 25.50 -30.24 9.39
C ILE A 99 26.41 -30.10 8.16
N GLY A 100 27.33 -29.13 8.20
CA GLY A 100 28.36 -28.90 7.20
C GLY A 100 29.47 -29.95 7.23
N GLU A 101 30.36 -29.91 6.23
CA GLU A 101 31.52 -30.83 6.14
C GLU A 101 32.52 -30.64 7.30
N ASP A 102 32.49 -29.47 7.93
CA ASP A 102 33.26 -29.12 9.13
C ASP A 102 32.63 -29.64 10.44
N GLY A 103 31.48 -30.31 10.37
CA GLY A 103 30.74 -30.81 11.53
C GLY A 103 29.96 -29.74 12.29
N ILE A 104 29.87 -28.51 11.77
CA ILE A 104 29.13 -27.39 12.36
C ILE A 104 27.78 -27.26 11.65
N LEU A 105 26.72 -26.88 12.39
CA LEU A 105 25.43 -26.58 11.77
C LEU A 105 25.58 -25.40 10.80
N LYS A 106 24.96 -25.50 9.63
CA LYS A 106 24.98 -24.42 8.65
C LYS A 106 24.16 -23.23 9.15
N HIS A 107 24.67 -22.04 8.87
CA HIS A 107 24.00 -20.78 9.12
C HIS A 107 23.61 -20.11 7.81
N GLU A 108 22.48 -19.43 7.81
CA GLU A 108 22.02 -18.60 6.70
C GLU A 108 21.61 -17.23 7.21
N LEU A 109 22.06 -16.19 6.51
CA LEU A 109 21.67 -14.82 6.78
C LEU A 109 20.46 -14.48 5.91
N LEU A 110 19.30 -14.31 6.54
CA LEU A 110 18.02 -14.08 5.87
C LEU A 110 17.54 -12.65 6.06
N GLU A 111 16.89 -12.10 5.02
CA GLU A 111 16.16 -10.84 5.11
C GLU A 111 14.78 -11.06 5.72
N LEU A 112 14.53 -10.54 6.92
CA LEU A 112 13.21 -10.50 7.54
C LEU A 112 12.55 -9.16 7.26
N TRP A 113 11.51 -9.18 6.44
CA TRP A 113 10.63 -8.04 6.20
C TRP A 113 9.43 -8.11 7.13
N ARG A 114 9.31 -7.15 8.05
CA ARG A 114 8.19 -7.10 9.02
C ARG A 114 7.62 -5.70 9.19
N ARG A 115 6.48 -5.62 9.86
CA ARG A 115 5.88 -4.39 10.37
C ARG A 115 5.69 -4.50 11.87
N ASP A 116 5.54 -3.38 12.56
CA ASP A 116 5.09 -3.40 13.94
C ASP A 116 3.62 -3.86 14.00
N PRO A 117 3.32 -5.02 14.62
CA PRO A 117 1.96 -5.52 14.70
C PRO A 117 1.03 -4.57 15.48
N VAL A 118 1.55 -3.84 16.47
CA VAL A 118 0.76 -2.88 17.26
C VAL A 118 0.36 -1.71 16.37
N GLU A 119 1.29 -1.16 15.59
CA GLU A 119 0.97 -0.09 14.63
C GLU A 119 -0.01 -0.58 13.56
N CYS A 120 0.13 -1.82 13.08
CA CYS A 120 -0.81 -2.41 12.11
C CYS A 120 -2.23 -2.49 12.67
N VAL A 121 -2.39 -2.98 13.91
CA VAL A 121 -3.70 -3.06 14.56
C VAL A 121 -4.27 -1.66 14.80
N GLN A 122 -3.45 -0.70 15.24
CA GLN A 122 -3.88 0.69 15.42
C GLN A 122 -4.34 1.34 14.11
N ASP A 123 -3.62 1.11 13.00
CA ASP A 123 -3.98 1.61 11.68
C ASP A 123 -5.30 0.99 11.18
N LEU A 124 -5.47 -0.33 11.34
CA LEU A 124 -6.72 -1.02 10.98
C LEU A 124 -7.91 -0.52 11.81
N MET A 125 -7.76 -0.44 13.13
CA MET A 125 -8.83 0.00 14.03
C MET A 125 -9.16 1.48 13.88
N GLY A 126 -8.17 2.30 13.50
CA GLY A 126 -8.34 3.74 13.30
C GLY A 126 -8.95 4.11 11.96
N ASN A 127 -9.03 3.18 11.00
CA ASN A 127 -9.49 3.43 9.64
C ASN A 127 -11.03 3.40 9.56
N PRO A 128 -11.68 4.55 9.22
CA PRO A 128 -13.13 4.62 9.13
C PRO A 128 -13.75 3.66 8.11
N ALA A 129 -13.00 3.24 7.08
CA ALA A 129 -13.47 2.28 6.07
C ALA A 129 -13.86 0.93 6.67
N PHE A 130 -13.32 0.57 7.83
CA PHE A 130 -13.62 -0.69 8.51
C PHE A 130 -14.64 -0.56 9.63
N TRP A 131 -15.18 0.63 9.92
CA TRP A 131 -16.10 0.83 11.04
C TRP A 131 -17.23 -0.21 11.07
N ASN A 132 -17.90 -0.40 9.94
CA ASN A 132 -19.05 -1.31 9.84
C ASN A 132 -18.64 -2.80 9.82
N ALA A 133 -17.35 -3.08 9.71
CA ALA A 133 -16.79 -4.44 9.75
C ALA A 133 -16.16 -4.77 11.10
N MET A 134 -16.04 -3.81 12.03
CA MET A 134 -15.48 -4.03 13.36
C MET A 134 -16.58 -4.40 14.36
N SER A 135 -16.40 -5.53 15.05
CA SER A 135 -17.25 -5.98 16.15
C SER A 135 -16.42 -6.01 17.43
N TYR A 136 -16.82 -5.21 18.43
CA TYR A 136 -16.15 -5.15 19.74
C TYR A 136 -16.85 -6.01 20.80
N ILE A 137 -17.92 -6.69 20.40
CA ILE A 137 -18.72 -7.54 21.28
C ILE A 137 -18.32 -8.99 21.01
N PRO A 138 -18.16 -9.83 22.04
CA PRO A 138 -17.90 -11.24 21.84
C PRO A 138 -19.00 -11.88 20.99
N GLU A 139 -18.63 -12.41 19.83
CA GLU A 139 -19.54 -13.17 18.99
C GLU A 139 -19.46 -14.65 19.30
N ARG A 140 -20.61 -15.32 19.24
CA ARG A 140 -20.68 -16.78 19.29
C ARG A 140 -20.84 -17.27 17.86
N ALA A 141 -19.78 -17.87 17.31
CA ALA A 141 -19.83 -18.54 16.03
C ALA A 141 -20.38 -19.96 16.20
N TYR A 142 -21.20 -20.40 15.26
CA TYR A 142 -21.83 -21.72 15.25
C TYR A 142 -21.66 -22.35 13.86
N MET A 143 -21.44 -23.66 13.80
CA MET A 143 -21.32 -24.39 12.54
C MET A 143 -22.67 -24.60 11.84
N ASP A 144 -23.76 -24.47 12.59
CA ASP A 144 -25.12 -24.68 12.11
C ASP A 144 -25.99 -23.44 12.35
N ALA A 145 -27.05 -23.33 11.54
CA ALA A 145 -28.00 -22.23 11.64
C ALA A 145 -28.88 -22.29 12.91
N ASN A 146 -28.89 -23.42 13.62
CA ASN A 146 -29.71 -23.65 14.82
C ASN A 146 -29.00 -23.18 16.11
N GLY A 147 -27.70 -22.91 16.05
CA GLY A 147 -26.90 -22.47 17.18
C GLY A 147 -26.55 -23.59 18.17
N GLU A 148 -26.55 -24.86 17.75
CA GLU A 148 -26.30 -26.00 18.64
C GLU A 148 -24.81 -26.34 18.74
N ASN A 149 -24.09 -26.31 17.61
CA ASN A 149 -22.66 -26.61 17.56
C ASN A 149 -21.83 -25.33 17.57
N ARG A 150 -21.48 -24.87 18.77
CA ARG A 150 -20.62 -23.69 18.96
C ARG A 150 -19.20 -23.99 18.50
N ILE A 151 -18.63 -23.07 17.72
CA ILE A 151 -17.22 -23.07 17.33
C ILE A 151 -16.42 -22.45 18.48
N TYR A 152 -15.35 -23.16 18.86
CA TYR A 152 -14.32 -22.64 19.75
C TYR A 152 -13.04 -22.59 18.90
N ASP A 153 -12.61 -21.38 18.58
CA ASP A 153 -11.36 -21.13 17.86
C ASP A 153 -10.42 -20.35 18.79
N GLU A 154 -9.13 -20.61 18.70
CA GLU A 154 -8.11 -19.78 19.35
C GLU A 154 -7.86 -18.60 18.41
N MET A 155 -8.10 -17.37 18.89
CA MET A 155 -7.80 -16.14 18.12
C MET A 155 -6.36 -16.13 17.61
#